data_AF-A0A0K0GGE9-F1
#
_entry.id   AF-A0A0K0GGE9-F1
#
_cell.length_a   1.000
_cell.length_b   1.000
_cell.length_c   1.000
_cell.angle_alpha   90.00
_cell.angle_beta   90.00
_cell.angle_gamma   90.00
#
_symmetry.space_group_name_H-M   'P 1'
#
loop_
_entity.id
_entity.type
_entity.pdbx_description
1 polymer ?
#
loop_
_entity_poly.entity_id
_entity_poly.type
_entity_poly.pdbx_seq_one_letter_code
_entity_poly.pdbx_strand_id
1 'polypeptide(L)' 'MHLHHLLLPCLDPGLTLRFYRDVLALPVHGNAVRIGWSTLECVQAQRPVGSVL' A
#
# COMPACT_ATOMS: atom_id res chain seq x y z
N MET A 1 3.49 5.20 20.59
CA MET A 1 4.45 4.72 19.56
C MET A 1 3.64 4.47 18.30
N HIS A 2 3.98 5.11 17.18
CA HIS A 2 3.21 5.02 15.93
C HIS A 2 4.11 4.46 14.81
N LEU A 3 3.52 3.70 13.89
CA LEU A 3 4.19 3.27 12.68
C LEU A 3 4.22 4.43 11.69
N HIS A 4 5.40 4.88 11.30
CA HIS A 4 5.55 6.04 10.41
C HIS A 4 5.69 5.65 8.94
N HIS A 5 6.43 4.57 8.66
CA HIS A 5 6.66 4.09 7.30
C HIS A 5 6.59 2.57 7.28
N LEU A 6 5.82 2.04 6.33
CA LEU A 6 5.61 0.61 6.13
C LEU A 6 5.82 0.30 4.66
N LEU A 7 6.55 -0.78 4.39
CA LEU A 7 6.67 -1.36 3.05
C LEU A 7 5.70 -2.53 2.94
N LEU A 8 4.83 -2.48 1.93
CA LEU A 8 3.89 -3.54 1.63
C LEU A 8 4.30 -4.21 0.31
N PRO A 9 4.86 -5.42 0.34
CA PRO A 9 5.08 -6.21 -0.86
C PRO A 9 3.73 -6.66 -1.44
N CYS A 10 3.47 -6.31 -2.70
CA CYS A 10 2.23 -6.61 -3.43
C CYS A 10 2.56 -7.24 -4.78
N LEU A 11 1.65 -8.08 -5.32
CA LEU A 11 1.80 -8.65 -6.67
C LEU A 11 1.66 -7.61 -7.79
N ASP A 12 0.84 -6.59 -7.56
CA ASP A 12 0.66 -5.47 -8.47
C ASP A 12 0.46 -4.19 -7.65
N PRO A 13 1.52 -3.39 -7.45
CA PRO A 13 1.43 -2.12 -6.75
C PRO A 13 0.37 -1.20 -7.37
N GLY A 14 0.23 -1.17 -8.70
CA GLY A 14 -0.73 -0.32 -9.37
C GLY A 14 -2.17 -0.66 -9.02
N LEU A 15 -2.53 -1.95 -9.01
CA LEU A 15 -3.85 -2.41 -8.58
C LEU A 15 -4.08 -2.17 -7.09
N THR A 16 -3.09 -2.43 -6.24
CA THR A 16 -3.19 -2.19 -4.80
C THR A 16 -3.42 -0.71 -4.49
N LEU A 17 -2.69 0.19 -5.15
CA LEU A 17 -2.88 1.64 -4.98
C LEU A 17 -4.25 2.11 -5.44
N ARG A 18 -4.76 1.56 -6.55
CA ARG A 18 -6.13 1.86 -7.02
C ARG A 18 -7.16 1.41 -6.01
N PHE A 19 -7.00 0.25 -5.37
CA PHE A 19 -7.88 -0.18 -4.29
C PHE A 19 -7.89 0.83 -3.12
N TYR A 20 -6.71 1.23 -2.64
CA TYR A 20 -6.61 2.20 -1.54
C TYR A 20 -7.20 3.57 -1.91
N ARG A 21 -7.03 4.00 -3.16
CA ARG A 21 -7.58 5.25 -3.67
C ARG A 21 -9.10 5.18 -3.88
N ASP A 22 -9.58 4.17 -4.58
CA ASP A 22 -10.94 4.13 -5.12
C ASP A 22 -11.95 3.54 -4.12
N VAL A 23 -11.52 2.56 -3.30
CA VAL A 23 -12.38 1.91 -2.30
C VAL A 23 -12.28 2.60 -0.95
N LEU A 24 -11.06 2.92 -0.52
CA LEU A 24 -10.81 3.52 0.80
C LEU A 24 -10.69 5.05 0.76
N ALA A 25 -10.78 5.66 -0.43
CA ALA A 25 -10.67 7.11 -0.62
C ALA A 25 -9.39 7.71 -0.03
N LEU A 26 -8.29 6.96 0.01
CA LEU A 26 -7.06 7.40 0.63
C LEU A 26 -6.18 8.20 -0.34
N PRO A 27 -5.46 9.22 0.15
CA PRO A 27 -4.51 9.96 -0.65
C PRO A 27 -3.32 9.08 -1.06
N VAL A 28 -3.06 9.05 -2.37
CA VAL A 28 -1.95 8.31 -2.99
C VAL A 28 -0.97 9.29 -3.61
N HIS A 29 0.32 9.10 -3.31
CA HIS A 29 1.44 9.87 -3.86
C HIS A 29 2.46 8.93 -4.46
N GLY A 30 2.51 8.87 -5.79
CA GLY A 30 3.38 7.93 -6.50
C GLY A 30 3.03 6.49 -6.13
N ASN A 31 3.96 5.81 -5.45
CA ASN A 31 3.82 4.42 -5.04
C ASN A 31 3.45 4.25 -3.56
N ALA A 32 3.06 5.33 -2.89
CA ALA A 32 2.75 5.35 -1.48
C ALA A 32 1.33 5.87 -1.19
N VAL A 33 0.70 5.30 -0.17
CA VAL A 33 -0.60 5.71 0.37
C VAL A 33 -0.38 6.33 1.74
N ARG A 34 -1.06 7.44 2.02
CA ARG A 34 -1.01 8.09 3.33
C ARG A 34 -2.24 7.69 4.15
N ILE A 35 -1.99 7.08 5.31
CA ILE A 35 -3.00 6.58 6.24
C ILE A 35 -2.80 7.32 7.58
N GLY A 36 -3.47 8.47 7.74
CA GLY A 36 -3.25 9.35 8.89
C GLY A 36 -1.79 9.81 9.00
N TRP A 37 -1.09 9.40 10.06
CA TRP A 37 0.33 9.69 10.32
C TRP A 37 1.29 8.66 9.68
N SER A 38 0.77 7.59 9.10
CA SER A 38 1.54 6.49 8.53
C SER A 38 1.62 6.61 7.00
N THR A 39 2.78 6.28 6.45
CA THR A 39 2.96 6.11 5.00
C THR A 39 3.11 4.63 4.70
N LEU A 40 2.35 4.13 3.73
CA LEU A 40 2.38 2.77 3.25
C LEU A 40 2.88 2.77 1.81
N GLU A 41 4.07 2.23 1.57
CA GLU A 41 4.67 2.16 0.25
C GLU A 41 4.49 0.75 -0.34
N CYS A 42 3.81 0.67 -1.49
CA CYS A 42 3.47 -0.60 -2.13
C CYS A 42 4.60 -1.03 -3.06
N VAL A 43 5.38 -2.04 -2.72
CA VAL A 43 6.50 -2.49 -3.57
C VAL A 43 6.16 -3.77 -4.31
N GLN A 44 6.68 -3.92 -5.53
CA GLN A 44 6.49 -5.15 -6.30
C GLN A 44 7.15 -6.31 -5.55
N ALA A 45 6.37 -7.34 -5.23
CA ALA A 45 6.84 -8.48 -4.49
C ALA A 45 7.76 -9.34 -5.38
N GLN A 46 8.95 -9.68 -4.87
CA GLN A 46 9.89 -10.56 -5.58
C GLN A 46 9.58 -12.05 -5.38
N ARG A 47 8.65 -12.37 -4.48
CA ARG A 47 8.24 -13.72 -4.11
C ARG A 47 6.72 -13.74 -3.94
N PRO A 48 6.06 -14.90 -4.06
CA PRO A 48 4.63 -15.02 -3.80
C PRO A 48 4.30 -14.45 -2.42
N VAL A 49 3.40 -13.47 -2.40
CA VAL A 49 2.87 -12.90 -1.15
C VAL A 49 1.55 -13.59 -0.86
N GLY A 50 1.36 -13.98 0.41
CA GLY A 50 0.07 -14.51 0.87
C GLY A 50 -0.99 -13.41 0.80
N SER A 51 -2.17 -13.76 0.34
CA SER A 51 -3.36 -12.90 0.40
C SER A 51 -4.32 -13.50 1.43
N VAL A 52 -4.84 -12.66 2.32
CA VAL A 52 -5.97 -13.01 3.18
C VAL A 52 -7.21 -12.49 2.46
N LEU A 53 -8.02 -13.41 1.95
CA LEU A 53 -9.35 -13.13 1.39
C LEU A 53 -10.36 -12.95 2.52
#